data_AF-A0A943PTC0-F1
#
_entry.id   AF-A0A943PTC0-F1
#
_cell.length_a   1.000
_cell.length_b   1.000
_cell.length_c   1.000
_cell.angle_alpha   90.00
_cell.angle_beta   90.00
_cell.angle_gamma   90.00
#
_symmetry.space_group_name_H-M   'P 1'
#
loop_
_entity.id
_entity.type
_entity.pdbx_description
1 polymer ?
#
loop_
_entity_poly.entity_id
_entity_poly.type
_entity_poly.pdbx_seq_one_letter_code
_entity_poly.pdbx_strand_id
1 'polypeptide(L)' 'MKEIRCPKCNQLLLKADLCIGEIKCLRCKEIVKINIKNDRVSNTTKKDSK' A
#
# COMPACT_ATOMS: atom_id res chain seq x y z
N MET A 1 4.69 -1.12 13.49
CA MET A 1 3.47 -1.33 12.68
C MET A 1 3.33 -0.23 11.65
N LYS A 2 3.31 -0.57 10.35
CA LYS A 2 3.12 0.40 9.26
C LYS A 2 1.63 0.55 8.96
N GLU A 3 1.18 1.79 8.80
CA GLU A 3 -0.17 2.11 8.34
C GLU A 3 -0.18 2.16 6.82
N ILE A 4 -0.96 1.30 6.18
CA ILE A 4 -1.20 1.38 4.74
C ILE A 4 -2.48 2.16 4.49
N ARG A 5 -2.34 3.25 3.74
CA ARG A 5 -3.46 4.11 3.34
C ARG A 5 -3.68 4.00 1.84
N CYS A 6 -4.93 4.14 1.42
CA CYS A 6 -5.27 4.20 0.01
C CYS A 6 -4.64 5.46 -0.62
N PRO A 7 -3.94 5.36 -1.75
CA PRO A 7 -3.32 6.52 -2.40
C PRO A 7 -4.32 7.52 -2.98
N LYS A 8 -5.60 7.13 -3.11
CA LYS A 8 -6.63 7.93 -3.78
C LYS A 8 -7.58 8.66 -2.83
N CYS A 9 -7.98 8.02 -1.73
CA CYS A 9 -8.87 8.62 -0.73
C CYS A 9 -8.22 8.79 0.65
N ASN A 10 -6.95 8.44 0.80
CA ASN A 10 -6.21 8.43 2.07
C ASN A 10 -6.85 7.60 3.18
N GLN A 11 -7.85 6.78 2.87
CA GLN A 11 -8.50 5.89 3.82
C GLN A 11 -7.50 4.86 4.33
N LEU A 12 -7.44 4.69 5.65
CA LEU A 12 -6.68 3.61 6.27
C LEU A 12 -7.24 2.26 5.80
N LEU A 13 -6.41 1.46 5.13
CA LEU A 13 -6.78 0.14 4.61
C LEU A 13 -6.35 -0.97 5.56
N LEU A 14 -5.14 -0.88 6.10
CA LEU A 14 -4.55 -1.92 6.95
C LEU A 14 -3.48 -1.32 7.87
N LYS A 15 -3.32 -1.88 9.07
CA LYS A 15 -2.12 -1.69 9.91
C LYS A 15 -1.46 -3.04 10.11
N ALA A 16 -0.23 -3.18 9.65
CA ALA A 16 0.51 -4.43 9.75
C ALA A 16 2.01 -4.16 9.80
N ASP A 17 2.76 -5.06 10.44
CA ASP A 17 4.23 -5.02 10.45
C ASP A 17 4.83 -5.68 9.20
N LEU A 18 4.20 -6.79 8.77
CA LEU A 18 4.52 -7.55 7.58
C LEU A 18 3.23 -7.76 6.78
N CYS A 19 3.22 -7.37 5.51
CA CYS A 19 2.07 -7.59 4.64
C CYS A 19 2.51 -7.62 3.18
N ILE A 20 2.24 -8.73 2.50
CA ILE A 20 2.51 -8.91 1.07
C ILE A 20 1.19 -9.35 0.45
N GLY A 21 0.67 -8.58 -0.49
CA GLY A 21 -0.59 -8.89 -1.15
C GLY A 21 -1.23 -7.68 -1.79
N GLU A 22 -2.50 -7.82 -2.14
CA GLU A 22 -3.28 -6.77 -2.79
C GLU A 22 -4.51 -6.48 -1.94
N ILE A 23 -4.77 -5.20 -1.67
CA ILE A 23 -5.95 -4.77 -0.94
C ILE A 23 -6.81 -3.89 -1.84
N LYS A 24 -8.09 -4.26 -1.96
CA LYS A 24 -9.05 -3.43 -2.67
C LYS A 24 -9.62 -2.38 -1.73
N CYS A 25 -9.50 -1.11 -2.10
CA CYS A 25 -10.18 -0.05 -1.40
C CYS A 25 -11.69 -0.11 -1.72
N LEU A 26 -12.55 -0.27 -0.71
CA LEU A 26 -13.99 -0.31 -0.91
C LEU A 26 -14.57 1.02 -1.42
N ARG A 27 -13.96 2.16 -1.06
CA ARG A 27 -14.42 3.49 -1.50
C ARG A 27 -14.01 3.79 -2.94
N CYS A 28 -12.73 3.64 -3.25
CA CYS A 28 -12.20 3.96 -4.57
C CYS A 28 -12.34 2.81 -5.58
N LYS A 29 -12.68 1.61 -5.11
CA LYS A 29 -12.65 0.33 -5.86
C LYS A 29 -11.29 0.00 -6.48
N GLU A 30 -10.25 0.75 -6.12
CA GLU A 30 -8.89 0.61 -6.63
C GLU A 30 -8.13 -0.46 -5.85
N ILE A 31 -7.32 -1.24 -6.57
CA ILE A 31 -6.51 -2.32 -6.00
C ILE A 31 -5.14 -1.75 -5.69
N VAL A 32 -4.76 -1.77 -4.41
CA VAL A 32 -3.47 -1.29 -3.91
C VAL A 32 -2.59 -2.50 -3.62
N LYS A 33 -1.47 -2.61 -4.33
CA LYS A 33 -0.46 -3.64 -4.08
C LYS A 33 0.41 -3.22 -2.89
N ILE A 34 0.45 -4.06 -1.86
CA ILE A 34 1.25 -3.87 -0.66
C ILE A 34 2.37 -4.90 -0.67
N ASN A 35 3.61 -4.43 -0.54
CA ASN A 35 4.78 -5.28 -0.36
C ASN A 35 5.63 -4.73 0.79
N ILE A 36 5.13 -4.92 2.00
CA ILE A 36 5.82 -4.59 3.23
C ILE A 36 6.48 -5.87 3.73
N LYS A 37 7.74 -6.04 3.32
CA LYS A 37 8.66 -6.99 3.93
C LYS A 37 9.40 -6.25 5.04
N ASN A 38 9.72 -6.94 6.13
CA ASN A 38 10.62 -6.44 7.17
C ASN A 38 12.06 -6.48 6.65
N ASP A 39 12.29 -5.82 5.51
CA ASP A 39 13.58 -5.64 4.91
C ASP A 39 13.84 -4.14 4.92
N ARG A 40 14.94 -3.76 5.54
CA ARG A 40 15.33 -2.39 5.82
C ARG A 40 15.67 -1.65 4.52
N VAL A 41 14.74 -1.37 3.59
CA VAL A 41 15.00 -0.45 2.47
C VAL A 41 13.74 -0.08 1.66
N SER A 42 13.58 1.24 1.46
CA SER A 42 12.98 1.93 0.31
C SER A 42 11.47 1.98 0.09
N ASN A 43 10.92 3.14 0.45
CA ASN A 43 9.96 3.87 -0.38
C ASN A 43 10.42 3.90 -1.85
N THR A 44 9.61 3.39 -2.79
CA THR A 44 9.49 3.98 -4.13
C THR A 44 8.09 3.71 -4.67
N THR A 45 7.25 4.74 -4.68
CA THR A 45 6.19 4.89 -5.67
C THR A 45 6.81 4.81 -7.07
N LYS A 46 6.68 3.66 -7.75
CA LYS A 46 6.84 3.60 -9.20
C LYS A 46 5.55 4.12 -9.83
N LYS A 47 5.50 5.42 -10.15
CA LYS A 47 4.71 5.88 -11.30
C LYS A 47 5.67 5.85 -12.49
N ASP A 48 5.50 4.80 -13.28
CA ASP A 48 6.03 4.71 -14.63
C ASP A 48 5.36 5.80 -15.49
N SER A 49 6.15 6.61 -16.16
CA SER A 49 5.74 7.40 -17.33
C SER A 49 7.00 7.78 -18.09
N LYS A 50 7.27 7.04 -19.16
CA LYS A 50 8.00 7.53 -20.31
C LYS A 50 7.03 7.63 -21.48
#